data_AF-A0A835X5C8-F1
#
_entry.id   AF-A0A835X5C8-F1
#
_cell.length_a   1.000
_cell.length_b   1.000
_cell.length_c   1.000
_cell.angle_alpha   90.00
_cell.angle_beta   90.00
_cell.angle_gamma   90.00
#
_symmetry.space_group_name_H-M   'P 1'
#
loop_
_entity.id
_entity.type
_entity.pdbx_description
1 polymer ?
#
loop_
_entity_poly.entity_id
_entity_poly.type
_entity_poly.pdbx_seq_one_letter_code
_entity_poly.pdbx_strand_id
1 'polypeptide(L)'
;MVEKKPVSLLWQMVLIFIPLGAIWAFYRINKLRNGLLLILLEFGIVVVISIILGITIGLIGLELTESEAFSIGIAIEYPTYGIINVYFVRKWSKEWNAKIVKISD
;
A
#
# COMPACT_ATOMS: atom_id res chain seq x y z
N MET A 1 4.05 24.56 -2.12
CA MET A 1 2.72 23.94 -1.94
C MET A 1 2.35 23.20 -3.22
N VAL A 2 1.81 21.99 -3.10
CA VAL A 2 1.35 21.19 -4.25
C VAL A 2 0.23 21.93 -4.97
N GLU A 3 0.34 22.13 -6.29
CA GLU A 3 -0.74 22.76 -7.07
C GLU A 3 -2.06 22.02 -6.84
N LYS A 4 -3.12 22.73 -6.44
CA LYS A 4 -4.45 22.12 -6.21
C LYS A 4 -5.15 21.85 -7.54
N LYS A 5 -4.74 20.78 -8.22
CA LYS A 5 -5.38 20.28 -9.45
C LYS A 5 -5.95 18.88 -9.22
N PRO A 6 -7.04 18.51 -9.90
CA PRO A 6 -7.57 17.16 -9.84
C PRO A 6 -6.53 16.16 -10.33
N VAL A 7 -6.59 14.94 -9.80
CA VAL A 7 -5.70 13.84 -10.15
C VAL A 7 -6.44 12.75 -10.91
N SER A 8 -5.75 12.05 -11.81
CA SER A 8 -6.32 10.85 -12.44
C SER A 8 -6.32 9.68 -11.46
N LEU A 9 -7.49 9.08 -11.24
CA LEU A 9 -7.63 7.89 -10.38
C LEU A 9 -6.83 6.71 -10.90
N LEU A 10 -6.82 6.50 -12.23
CA LEU A 10 -6.10 5.39 -12.85
C LEU A 10 -4.60 5.49 -12.58
N TRP A 11 -4.01 6.67 -12.80
CA TRP A 11 -2.58 6.89 -12.57
C TRP A 11 -2.20 6.76 -11.10
N GLN A 12 -3.04 7.24 -10.19
CA GLN A 12 -2.82 7.07 -8.75
C GLN A 12 -2.80 5.58 -8.35
N MET A 13 -3.70 4.76 -8.93
CA MET A 13 -3.74 3.31 -8.70
C MET A 13 -2.64 2.53 -9.41
N VAL A 14 -1.98 3.08 -10.43
CA VAL A 14 -0.81 2.45 -11.05
C VAL A 14 0.46 2.80 -10.28
N LEU A 15 0.63 4.08 -9.94
CA LEU A 15 1.83 4.58 -9.27
C LEU A 15 2.03 4.02 -7.87
N ILE A 16 0.95 3.59 -7.22
CA ILE A 16 1.02 2.93 -5.91
C ILE A 16 1.87 1.65 -5.93
N PHE A 17 1.96 0.93 -7.06
CA PHE A 17 2.80 -0.27 -7.15
C PHE A 17 4.30 0.02 -7.31
N ILE A 18 4.69 1.29 -7.41
CA ILE A 18 6.08 1.72 -7.53
C ILE A 18 6.43 2.43 -6.21
N PRO A 19 7.46 2.04 -5.45
CA PRO A 19 7.72 2.59 -4.12
C PRO A 19 7.78 4.13 -4.08
N LEU A 20 8.55 4.75 -5.00
CA LEU A 20 8.61 6.21 -5.13
C LEU A 20 7.33 6.80 -5.74
N GLY A 21 6.65 6.04 -6.60
CA GLY A 21 5.36 6.40 -7.18
C GLY A 21 4.25 6.48 -6.12
N ALA A 22 4.22 5.58 -5.15
CA ALA A 22 3.29 5.55 -4.02
C ALA A 22 3.45 6.80 -3.15
N ILE A 23 4.69 7.13 -2.79
CA ILE A 23 5.02 8.34 -2.03
C ILE A 23 4.53 9.58 -2.79
N TRP A 24 4.82 9.66 -4.09
CA TRP A 24 4.37 10.78 -4.92
C TRP A 24 2.85 10.85 -5.04
N ALA A 25 2.18 9.71 -5.22
CA ALA A 25 0.73 9.58 -5.31
C ALA A 25 0.05 10.16 -4.05
N PHE A 26 0.48 9.73 -2.87
CA PHE A 26 -0.04 10.24 -1.59
C PHE A 26 0.33 11.70 -1.33
N TYR A 27 1.53 12.14 -1.72
CA TYR A 27 1.94 13.54 -1.63
C TYR A 27 1.04 14.44 -2.48
N ARG A 28 0.70 14.02 -3.69
CA ARG A 28 -0.08 14.80 -4.66
C ARG A 28 -1.48 15.14 -4.17
N ILE A 29 -2.06 14.29 -3.31
CA ILE A 29 -3.41 14.48 -2.73
C ILE A 29 -3.36 14.94 -1.26
N ASN A 30 -2.21 15.42 -0.80
CA ASN A 30 -1.96 15.89 0.57
C ASN A 30 -2.29 14.84 1.65
N LYS A 31 -1.98 13.57 1.38
CA LYS A 31 -2.14 12.44 2.29
C LYS A 31 -0.83 11.73 2.61
N LEU A 32 0.32 12.35 2.33
CA LEU A 32 1.64 11.75 2.51
C LEU A 32 1.83 11.10 3.88
N ARG A 33 1.50 11.81 4.97
CA ARG A 33 1.62 11.26 6.33
C ARG A 33 0.81 9.97 6.51
N ASN A 34 -0.44 9.96 6.04
CA ASN A 34 -1.30 8.79 6.17
C ASN A 34 -0.83 7.65 5.25
N GLY A 35 -0.35 7.97 4.05
CA GLY A 35 0.24 6.99 3.14
C GLY A 35 1.49 6.33 3.72
N LEU A 36 2.39 7.11 4.32
CA LEU A 36 3.58 6.57 5.00
C LEU A 36 3.18 5.69 6.21
N LEU A 37 2.19 6.10 7.00
CA LEU A 37 1.67 5.27 8.09
C LEU A 37 1.03 3.98 7.58
N LEU A 38 0.37 4.00 6.42
CA LEU A 38 -0.21 2.82 5.80
C LEU A 38 0.88 1.82 5.40
N ILE A 39 1.93 2.31 4.73
CA ILE A 39 3.08 1.49 4.33
C ILE A 39 3.76 0.89 5.56
N LEU A 40 4.00 1.68 6.60
CA LEU A 40 4.60 1.18 7.86
C LEU A 40 3.71 0.13 8.55
N LEU A 41 2.40 0.34 8.56
CA LEU A 41 1.44 -0.61 9.12
C LEU A 41 1.47 -1.94 8.36
N GLU A 42 1.52 -1.89 7.03
CA GLU A 42 1.61 -3.08 6.18
C GLU A 42 2.88 -3.88 6.43
N PHE A 43 4.03 -3.21 6.52
CA PHE A 43 5.28 -3.86 6.93
C PHE A 43 5.14 -4.58 8.28
N GLY A 44 4.50 -3.93 9.26
CA GLY A 44 4.22 -4.55 10.55
C GLY A 44 3.34 -5.79 10.44
N ILE A 45 2.27 -5.74 9.64
CA ILE A 45 1.37 -6.87 9.39
C ILE A 45 2.12 -8.04 8.74
N VAL A 46 2.92 -7.77 7.70
CA VAL A 46 3.71 -8.81 7.01
C VAL A 46 4.70 -9.47 7.95
N VAL A 47 5.38 -8.71 8.81
CA VAL A 47 6.30 -9.26 9.82
C VAL A 47 5.55 -10.18 10.80
N VAL A 48 4.41 -9.73 11.33
CA VAL A 48 3.61 -10.53 12.27
C VAL A 48 3.10 -11.82 11.60
N ILE A 49 2.58 -11.74 10.39
CA ILE A 49 2.10 -12.92 9.63
C ILE A 49 3.26 -13.89 9.37
N SER A 50 4.44 -13.37 8.99
CA SER A 50 5.63 -14.19 8.72
C SER A 50 6.10 -14.94 9.98
N ILE A 51 6.07 -14.29 11.15
CA ILE A 51 6.41 -14.94 12.43
C ILE A 51 5.41 -16.06 12.75
N ILE A 52 4.10 -15.79 12.62
CA ILE A 52 3.05 -16.79 12.89
C ILE A 52 3.19 -17.99 11.95
N LEU A 53 3.41 -17.74 10.65
CA LEU A 53 3.65 -18.80 9.66
C LEU A 53 4.90 -19.60 9.99
N GLY A 54 6.02 -18.95 10.31
CA GLY A 54 7.27 -19.62 10.67
C GLY A 54 7.10 -20.55 11.89
N ILE A 55 6.41 -20.08 12.93
CA ILE A 55 6.08 -20.91 14.11
C ILE A 55 5.20 -22.09 13.70
N THR A 56 4.16 -21.85 12.91
CA THR A 56 3.19 -22.88 12.51
C THR A 56 3.84 -23.98 11.67
N ILE A 57 4.69 -23.59 10.72
CA ILE A 57 5.45 -24.49 9.85
C ILE A 57 6.44 -25.33 10.67
N GLY A 58 7.13 -24.71 11.63
CA GLY A 58 7.99 -25.43 12.56
C GLY A 58 7.25 -26.46 13.43
N LEU A 59 6.03 -26.13 13.89
CA LEU A 59 5.21 -27.04 14.70
C LEU A 59 4.73 -28.29 13.93
N ILE A 60 4.51 -28.17 12.62
CA ILE A 60 4.09 -29.30 11.78
C ILE A 60 5.27 -30.09 11.18
N GLY A 61 6.51 -29.72 11.55
CA GLY A 61 7.73 -30.40 11.09
C GLY A 61 8.02 -30.22 9.60
N LEU A 62 7.52 -29.14 8.99
CA LEU A 62 7.74 -28.85 7.58
C LEU A 62 8.98 -27.96 7.44
N GLU A 63 9.97 -28.40 6.67
CA GLU A 63 11.17 -27.62 6.38
C GLU A 63 10.98 -26.88 5.05
N LEU A 64 11.10 -25.56 5.09
CA LEU A 64 11.10 -24.73 3.88
C LEU A 64 12.54 -24.39 3.51
N THR A 65 12.82 -24.43 2.21
CA THR A 65 14.01 -23.79 1.64
C THR A 65 13.89 -22.27 1.73
N GLU A 66 15.02 -21.56 1.69
CA GLU A 66 15.04 -20.09 1.68
C GLU A 66 14.22 -19.52 0.51
N SER A 67 14.27 -20.16 -0.66
CA SER A 67 13.49 -19.76 -1.84
C SER A 67 11.98 -19.90 -1.64
N GLU A 68 11.53 -20.94 -0.95
CA GLU A 68 10.10 -21.15 -0.67
C GLU A 68 9.60 -20.14 0.36
N ALA A 69 10.36 -19.93 1.43
CA ALA A 69 10.05 -18.92 2.45
C ALA A 69 9.96 -17.52 1.84
N PHE A 70 10.90 -17.17 0.95
CA PHE A 70 10.90 -15.90 0.22
C PHE A 70 9.67 -15.78 -0.71
N SER A 71 9.35 -16.84 -1.45
CA SER A 71 8.21 -16.86 -2.38
C SER A 71 6.88 -16.70 -1.64
N ILE A 72 6.71 -17.37 -0.49
CA ILE A 72 5.53 -17.22 0.37
C ILE A 72 5.44 -15.78 0.89
N GLY A 73 6.57 -15.19 1.31
CA GLY A 73 6.63 -13.80 1.76
C GLY A 73 6.10 -12.83 0.68
N ILE A 74 6.61 -12.94 -0.55
CA ILE A 74 6.14 -12.13 -1.69
C ILE A 74 4.66 -12.37 -1.98
N ALA A 75 4.23 -13.64 -1.98
CA ALA A 75 2.85 -14.01 -2.27
C ALA A 75 1.84 -13.45 -1.25
N ILE A 76 2.28 -13.16 -0.02
CA ILE A 76 1.44 -12.53 1.01
C ILE A 76 1.53 -10.99 0.91
N GLU A 77 2.73 -10.46 0.76
CA GLU A 77 3.00 -9.01 0.80
C GLU A 77 2.37 -8.28 -0.40
N TYR A 78 2.58 -8.77 -1.63
CA TYR A 78 2.10 -8.06 -2.83
C TYR A 78 0.58 -7.92 -2.89
N PRO A 79 -0.23 -8.97 -2.63
CA PRO A 79 -1.68 -8.84 -2.64
C PRO A 79 -2.21 -7.95 -1.52
N THR A 80 -1.64 -8.06 -0.31
CA THR A 80 -2.07 -7.23 0.84
C THR A 80 -1.74 -5.76 0.61
N TYR A 81 -0.53 -5.47 0.14
CA TYR A 81 -0.10 -4.13 -0.29
C TYR A 81 -1.01 -3.56 -1.38
N GLY A 82 -1.27 -4.35 -2.43
CA GLY A 82 -2.10 -3.93 -3.55
C GLY A 82 -3.53 -3.60 -3.13
N ILE A 83 -4.18 -4.47 -2.35
CA ILE A 83 -5.59 -4.29 -1.96
C ILE A 83 -5.75 -3.05 -1.06
N ILE A 84 -4.92 -2.94 -0.01
CA ILE A 84 -5.06 -1.89 1.01
C ILE A 84 -4.71 -0.54 0.40
N ASN A 85 -3.53 -0.42 -0.22
CA ASN A 85 -3.12 0.86 -0.77
C ASN A 85 -4.00 1.32 -1.94
N VAL A 86 -4.43 0.42 -2.84
CA VAL A 86 -5.33 0.79 -3.94
C VAL A 86 -6.66 1.31 -3.41
N TYR A 87 -7.21 0.67 -2.37
CA TYR A 87 -8.44 1.13 -1.73
C TYR A 87 -8.29 2.56 -1.19
N PHE A 88 -7.25 2.82 -0.40
CA PHE A 88 -7.04 4.13 0.22
C PHE A 88 -6.65 5.22 -0.78
N VAL A 89 -5.76 4.93 -1.73
CA VAL A 89 -5.36 5.92 -2.75
C VAL A 89 -6.55 6.30 -3.62
N ARG A 90 -7.42 5.34 -3.99
CA ARG A 90 -8.65 5.61 -4.74
C ARG A 90 -9.63 6.45 -3.93
N LYS A 91 -9.87 6.08 -2.67
CA LYS A 91 -10.77 6.81 -1.77
C LYS A 91 -10.32 8.25 -1.59
N TRP A 92 -9.05 8.46 -1.20
CA TRP A 92 -8.53 9.80 -0.95
C TRP A 92 -8.40 10.64 -2.23
N SER A 93 -8.10 10.02 -3.37
CA SER A 93 -8.07 10.75 -4.65
C SER A 93 -9.46 11.23 -5.07
N LYS A 94 -10.51 10.43 -4.83
CA LYS A 94 -11.91 10.87 -5.04
C LYS A 94 -12.28 12.04 -4.11
N GLU A 95 -11.95 11.93 -2.83
CA GLU A 95 -12.17 13.01 -1.85
C GLU A 95 -11.43 14.30 -2.24
N TRP A 96 -10.20 14.17 -2.74
CA TRP A 96 -9.38 15.29 -3.22
C TRP A 96 -10.01 15.98 -4.42
N ASN A 97 -10.38 15.21 -5.46
CA ASN A 97 -11.00 15.76 -6.66
C ASN A 97 -12.33 16.45 -6.33
N ALA A 98 -13.16 15.85 -5.46
CA ALA A 98 -14.41 16.46 -5.02
C ALA A 98 -14.19 17.78 -4.27
N LYS A 99 -13.14 17.88 -3.44
CA LYS A 99 -12.78 19.14 -2.76
C LYS A 99 -12.35 20.23 -3.72
N ILE A 100 -11.63 19.88 -4.78
CA ILE A 100 -11.18 20.87 -5.77
C ILE A 100 -12.36 21.39 -6.58
N VAL A 101 -13.27 20.52 -7.03
CA VAL A 101 -14.47 20.92 -7.77
C VAL A 101 -15.34 21.89 -6.94
N LYS A 102 -15.53 21.60 -5.64
CA LYS A 102 -16.28 22.49 -4.74
C LYS A 102 -15.64 23.86 -4.48
N ILE A 103 -14.35 24.03 -4.76
CA ILE A 103 -13.64 25.32 -4.57
C ILE A 103 -13.69 26.15 -5.86
N SER A 104 -13.97 25.52 -7.01
CA SER A 104 -14.11 26.21 -8.30
C SER A 104 -15.51 26.72 -8.60
N ASP A 105 -16.51 26.32 -7.80
CA ASP A 105 -17.88 26.84 -7.83
C ASP A 105 -18.05 28.02 -6.86
#